data_AF-A0A424K7W2-F1
#
_entry.id   AF-A0A424K7W2-F1
#
_cell.length_a   1.000
_cell.length_b   1.000
_cell.length_c   1.000
_cell.angle_alpha   90.00
_cell.angle_beta   90.00
_cell.angle_gamma   90.00
#
_symmetry.space_group_name_H-M   'P 1'
#
loop_
_entity.id
_entity.type
_entity.pdbx_description
1 polymer ?
#
loop_
_entity_poly.entity_id
_entity_poly.type
_entity_poly.pdbx_seq_one_letter_code
_entity_poly.pdbx_strand_id
1 'polypeptide(L)' 'MKKIGIKKKTEPQGLGLAMKISLDLISPIIVGILIGLGFDKFFSTKPIFFLIFLLLGIITGFIGMIKYMKSLK' A
#
# COMPACT_ATOMS: atom_id res chain seq x y z
N MET A 1 2.63 32.58 -31.29
CA MET A 1 2.02 31.44 -30.57
C MET A 1 2.85 31.14 -29.32
N LYS A 2 2.39 31.55 -28.14
CA LYS A 2 3.12 31.40 -26.87
C LYS A 2 3.01 29.94 -26.43
N LYS A 3 4.10 29.16 -26.52
CA LYS A 3 4.14 27.80 -25.96
C LYS A 3 3.92 27.91 -24.46
N ILE A 4 2.75 27.49 -23.99
CA ILE A 4 2.42 27.38 -22.57
C ILE A 4 3.23 26.20 -22.06
N GLY A 5 4.48 26.46 -21.65
CA GLY A 5 5.31 25.48 -20.98
C GLY A 5 4.66 25.16 -19.64
N ILE A 6 3.95 24.03 -19.58
CA ILE A 6 3.55 23.42 -18.32
C ILE A 6 4.85 23.17 -17.56
N LYS A 7 5.19 24.04 -16.61
CA LYS A 7 6.24 23.78 -15.62
C LYS A 7 5.83 22.49 -14.92
N LYS A 8 6.45 21.37 -15.30
CA LYS A 8 6.50 20.18 -14.45
C LYS A 8 7.03 20.70 -13.11
N LYS A 9 6.17 20.77 -12.09
CA LYS A 9 6.63 20.90 -10.72
C LYS A 9 7.64 19.76 -10.56
N THR A 10 8.89 20.11 -10.38
CA THR A 10 9.90 19.21 -9.83
C THR A 10 9.41 18.89 -8.43
N GLU A 11 8.49 17.92 -8.34
CA GLU A 11 8.17 17.25 -7.10
C GLU A 11 9.52 16.87 -6.48
N PRO A 12 9.79 17.26 -5.22
CA PRO A 12 11.01 16.84 -4.57
C PRO A 12 11.08 15.32 -4.71
N GLN A 13 12.13 14.80 -5.34
CA GLN A 13 12.19 13.40 -5.76
C GLN A 13 11.96 12.43 -4.58
N GLY A 14 12.27 12.88 -3.35
CA GLY A 14 12.00 12.15 -2.11
C GLY A 14 10.53 12.14 -1.67
N LEU A 15 9.72 13.13 -2.02
CA LEU A 15 8.31 13.22 -1.61
C LEU A 15 7.45 12.22 -2.36
N GLY A 16 7.60 12.11 -3.69
CA GLY A 16 6.92 11.08 -4.49
C GLY A 16 7.33 9.66 -4.11
N LEU A 17 8.62 9.45 -3.79
CA LEU A 17 9.13 8.17 -3.30
C LEU A 17 8.54 7.81 -1.94
N ALA A 18 8.53 8.75 -0.99
CA ALA A 18 7.97 8.56 0.34
C ALA A 18 6.47 8.22 0.27
N MET A 19 5.70 8.97 -0.53
CA MET A 19 4.29 8.72 -0.76
C MET A 19 4.05 7.31 -1.32
N LYS A 20 4.86 6.88 -2.28
CA LYS A 20 4.76 5.55 -2.87
C LYS A 20 5.07 4.44 -1.85
N ILE A 21 6.11 4.60 -1.04
CA ILE A 21 6.45 3.65 0.03
C ILE A 21 5.29 3.55 1.04
N SER A 22 4.72 4.69 1.43
CA SER A 22 3.56 4.72 2.33
C SER A 22 2.35 4.01 1.71
N LEU A 23 2.05 4.27 0.43
CA LEU A 23 0.94 3.63 -0.28
C LEU A 23 1.15 2.11 -0.42
N ASP A 24 2.35 1.66 -0.74
CA ASP A 24 2.67 0.24 -0.87
C ASP A 24 2.55 -0.50 0.47
N LEU A 25 2.77 0.19 1.60
CA LEU A 25 2.54 -0.36 2.94
C LEU A 25 1.05 -0.38 3.32
N ILE A 26 0.34 0.73 3.06
CA ILE A 26 -1.05 0.95 3.52
C ILE A 26 -2.06 0.20 2.64
N SER A 27 -1.83 0.13 1.33
CA SER A 27 -2.73 -0.51 0.36
C SER A 27 -3.09 -1.97 0.70
N PRO A 28 -2.12 -2.89 0.93
CA PRO A 28 -2.43 -4.27 1.25
C PRO A 28 -3.12 -4.44 2.61
N ILE A 29 -2.86 -3.54 3.58
CA ILE A 29 -3.54 -3.53 4.87
C ILE A 29 -5.03 -3.21 4.69
N ILE A 30 -5.36 -2.15 3.94
CA ILE A 30 -6.75 -1.78 3.65
C ILE A 30 -7.48 -2.93 2.93
N VAL A 31 -6.84 -3.53 1.93
CA VAL A 31 -7.41 -4.68 1.20
C VAL A 31 -7.66 -5.86 2.13
N GLY A 32 -6.70 -6.20 3.01
CA GLY A 32 -6.85 -7.27 3.99
C GLY A 32 -7.98 -7.03 5.00
N ILE A 33 -8.16 -5.78 5.45
CA ILE A 33 -9.27 -5.38 6.32
C ILE A 33 -10.62 -5.56 5.63
N LEU A 34 -10.75 -5.04 4.39
CA LEU A 34 -12.01 -5.12 3.63
C LEU A 34 -12.40 -6.58 3.35
N ILE A 35 -11.45 -7.39 2.89
CA ILE A 35 -11.69 -8.81 2.59
C ILE A 35 -11.96 -9.59 3.88
N GLY A 36 -11.16 -9.36 4.93
CA GLY A 36 -11.28 -10.06 6.20
C GLY A 36 -12.61 -9.82 6.90
N LEU A 37 -13.08 -8.58 6.95
CA LEU A 37 -14.41 -8.26 7.49
C LEU A 37 -15.55 -8.81 6.61
N GLY A 38 -15.37 -8.84 5.29
CA GLY A 38 -16.33 -9.45 4.37
C GLY A 38 -16.47 -10.94 4.62
N PHE A 39 -15.34 -11.65 4.78
CA PHE A 39 -15.31 -13.08 5.10
C PHE A 39 -15.87 -13.39 6.48
N ASP A 40 -15.50 -12.62 7.51
CA ASP A 40 -16.03 -12.83 8.87
C ASP A 40 -17.56 -12.67 8.92
N LYS A 41 -18.13 -11.72 8.14
CA LYS A 41 -19.59 -11.59 7.99
C LYS A 41 -20.22 -12.78 7.25
N PHE A 42 -19.57 -13.30 6.21
CA PHE A 42 -20.10 -14.41 5.44
C PHE A 42 -20.14 -15.71 6.24
N PHE A 43 -19.11 -15.97 7.04
CA PHE A 43 -19.02 -17.18 7.85
C PHE A 43 -19.65 -17.06 9.24
N SER A 44 -20.15 -15.87 9.63
CA SER A 44 -20.61 -15.55 11.01
C SER A 44 -19.59 -15.96 12.08
N THR A 45 -18.33 -16.09 11.70
CA THR A 45 -17.24 -16.46 12.58
C THR A 45 -16.82 -15.23 13.37
N LYS A 46 -16.29 -15.46 14.58
CA LYS A 46 -15.52 -14.44 15.30
C LYS A 46 -14.46 -13.84 14.37
N PRO A 47 -13.98 -12.60 14.59
CA PRO A 47 -13.15 -11.85 13.64
C PRO A 47 -11.76 -12.47 13.40
N ILE A 48 -11.73 -13.67 12.84
CA ILE A 48 -10.61 -14.58 12.74
C ILE A 48 -9.99 -14.45 11.35
N PHE A 49 -10.83 -14.36 10.31
CA PHE A 49 -10.37 -14.10 8.97
C PHE A 49 -9.84 -12.68 8.87
N PHE A 50 -10.49 -11.71 9.49
CA PHE A 50 -9.94 -10.36 9.66
C PHE A 50 -8.53 -10.38 10.23
N LEU A 51 -8.30 -11.12 11.32
CA LEU A 51 -6.98 -11.18 11.94
C LEU A 51 -5.95 -11.81 11.00
N ILE A 52 -6.29 -12.93 10.35
CA ILE A 52 -5.41 -13.62 9.40
C ILE A 52 -5.07 -12.70 8.21
N PHE A 53 -6.07 -12.10 7.57
CA PHE A 53 -5.87 -11.22 6.41
C PHE A 53 -5.15 -9.92 6.78
N LEU A 54 -5.33 -9.41 8.01
CA LEU A 54 -4.57 -8.27 8.51
C LEU A 54 -3.08 -8.60 8.64
N LEU A 55 -2.73 -9.75 9.24
CA LEU A 55 -1.34 -10.20 9.30
C LEU A 55 -0.74 -10.39 7.91
N LEU A 56 -1.46 -11.02 6.97
CA LEU A 56 -1.03 -11.17 5.59
C LEU A 56 -0.82 -9.82 4.89
N GLY A 57 -1.72 -8.85 5.13
CA GLY A 57 -1.61 -7.50 4.58
C GLY A 57 -0.35 -6.78 5.06
N ILE A 58 -0.04 -6.89 6.35
CA ILE A 58 1.18 -6.33 6.95
C ILE A 58 2.42 -6.99 6.33
N ILE A 59 2.48 -8.33 6.28
CA ILE A 59 3.61 -9.06 5.69
C ILE A 59 3.83 -8.65 4.23
N THR A 60 2.75 -8.57 3.46
CA THR A 60 2.78 -8.16 2.05
C THR A 60 3.30 -6.73 1.87
N GLY A 61 2.86 -5.80 2.72
CA GLY A 61 3.34 -4.41 2.71
C GLY A 61 4.85 -4.32 2.95
N PHE A 62 5.38 -5.09 3.91
CA PHE A 62 6.82 -5.15 4.17
C PHE A 62 7.60 -5.81 3.03
N ILE A 63 7.07 -6.85 2.38
CA ILE A 63 7.72 -7.47 1.21
C ILE A 63 7.89 -6.46 0.08
N GLY A 64 6.88 -5.61 -0.16
CA GLY A 64 6.95 -4.50 -1.11
C GLY A 64 8.07 -3.52 -0.78
N MET A 65 8.16 -3.10 0.48
CA MET A 65 9.22 -2.21 0.98
C MET A 65 10.63 -2.80 0.78
N ILE A 66 10.86 -4.05 1.20
CA ILE A 66 12.17 -4.69 1.13
C ILE A 66 12.64 -4.84 -0.33
N LYS A 67 11.72 -5.04 -1.27
CA LYS A 67 12.04 -5.10 -2.70
C LYS A 67 12.65 -3.78 -3.21
N TYR A 68 12.15 -2.63 -2.77
CA TYR A 68 12.75 -1.34 -3.11
C TYR A 68 14.17 -1.20 -2.54
N MET A 69 14.37 -1.64 -1.30
CA MET A 69 15.69 -1.60 -0.65
C MET A 69 16.70 -2.52 -1.34
N LYS A 70 16.28 -3.72 -1.77
CA LYS A 70 17.15 -4.65 -2.51
C LYS A 70 17.47 -4.17 -3.93
N SER A 71 16.56 -3.44 -4.57
CA SER A 71 16.76 -2.90 -5.93
C SER A 71 17.69 -1.69 -5.99
N LEU A 72 18.09 -1.14 -4.84
CA LEU A 72 19.03 -0.03 -4.71
C LEU A 72 20.49 -0.50 -4.47
N LYS A 73 20.74 -1.81 -4.49
CA LYS A 73 22.09 -2.40 -4.48
C LYS A 73 22.45 -2.88 -5.88
#